data_AF-A0A6L7WB50-F1
#
_entry.id   AF-A0A6L7WB50-F1
#
_cell.length_a   1.000
_cell.length_b   1.000
_cell.length_c   1.000
_cell.angle_alpha   90.00
_cell.angle_beta   90.00
_cell.angle_gamma   90.00
#
_symmetry.space_group_name_H-M   'P 1'
#
loop_
_entity.id
_entity.type
_entity.pdbx_description
1 polymer ?
#
loop_
_entity_poly.entity_id
_entity_poly.type
_entity_poly.pdbx_seq_one_letter_code
_entity_poly.pdbx_strand_id
1 'polypeptide(L)'
;MKFLNWNLNKNKQLQKERGISFEEIALLIEAGHILGIETNPGYPNQKIYILEINHYAIIVPYVETETEIFLKTAFPSRKFTKKYGLKGS
;
A
#
# COMPACT_ATOMS: atom_id res chain seq x y z
N MET A 1 -6.50 13.57 -11.45
CA MET A 1 -6.05 12.40 -10.67
C MET A 1 -4.71 11.96 -11.21
N LYS A 2 -3.79 11.51 -10.35
CA LYS A 2 -2.51 10.93 -10.79
C LYS A 2 -2.74 9.48 -11.18
N PHE A 3 -1.99 9.00 -12.17
CA PHE A 3 -2.07 7.62 -12.62
C PHE A 3 -1.39 6.69 -11.61
N LEU A 4 -2.06 5.61 -11.21
CA LEU A 4 -1.45 4.56 -10.39
C LEU A 4 -0.70 3.58 -11.29
N ASN A 5 0.58 3.35 -10.97
CA ASN A 5 1.47 2.53 -11.77
C ASN A 5 2.26 1.55 -10.89
N TRP A 6 2.61 0.40 -11.46
CA TRP A 6 3.42 -0.61 -10.79
C TRP A 6 4.12 -1.53 -11.80
N ASN A 7 5.12 -2.27 -11.33
CA ASN A 7 5.76 -3.29 -12.14
C ASN A 7 4.94 -4.60 -12.15
N LEU A 8 4.58 -5.09 -13.34
CA LEU A 8 3.77 -6.32 -13.51
C LEU A 8 4.41 -7.57 -12.91
N ASN A 9 5.74 -7.73 -12.99
CA ASN A 9 6.42 -8.89 -12.42
C ASN A 9 6.41 -8.84 -10.89
N LYS A 10 6.62 -7.65 -10.30
CA LYS A 10 6.48 -7.45 -8.85
C LYS A 10 5.06 -7.71 -8.37
N ASN A 11 4.06 -7.34 -9.17
CA ASN A 11 2.68 -7.64 -8.86
C ASN A 11 2.41 -9.15 -8.76
N LYS A 12 2.83 -9.89 -9.78
CA LYS A 12 2.73 -11.37 -9.79
C LYS A 12 3.45 -11.99 -8.60
N GLN A 13 4.63 -11.47 -8.26
CA GLN A 13 5.40 -11.91 -7.09
C GLN A 13 4.64 -11.64 -5.79
N LEU A 14 4.08 -10.44 -5.62
CA LEU A 14 3.31 -10.05 -4.44
C LEU A 14 2.08 -10.95 -4.24
N GLN A 15 1.35 -11.23 -5.33
CA GLN A 15 0.20 -12.15 -5.30
C GLN A 15 0.62 -13.54 -4.86
N LYS A 16 1.71 -14.07 -5.42
CA LYS A 16 2.21 -15.41 -5.08
C LYS A 16 2.71 -15.51 -3.63
N GLU A 17 3.44 -14.51 -3.15
CA GLU A 17 4.11 -14.56 -1.84
C GLU A 17 3.21 -14.11 -0.68
N ARG A 18 2.28 -13.18 -0.92
CA ARG A 18 1.52 -12.50 0.13
C ARG A 18 0.00 -12.54 -0.08
N GLY A 19 -0.47 -13.05 -1.22
CA GLY A 19 -1.90 -13.09 -1.53
C GLY A 19 -2.54 -11.72 -1.75
N ILE A 20 -1.74 -10.68 -2.04
CA ILE A 20 -2.19 -9.30 -2.26
C ILE A 20 -1.76 -8.86 -3.66
N SER A 21 -2.59 -8.08 -4.35
CA SER A 21 -2.27 -7.53 -5.68
C SER A 21 -2.22 -6.00 -5.66
N PHE A 22 -1.48 -5.41 -6.59
CA PHE A 22 -1.51 -3.97 -6.79
C PHE A 22 -2.83 -3.49 -7.41
N GLU A 23 -3.54 -4.33 -8.15
CA GLU A 23 -4.89 -4.01 -8.66
C GLU A 23 -5.88 -3.80 -7.52
N GLU A 24 -5.87 -4.70 -6.52
CA GLU A 24 -6.71 -4.57 -5.32
C GLU A 24 -6.36 -3.30 -4.53
N ILE A 25 -5.07 -3.07 -4.32
CA ILE A 25 -4.56 -1.86 -3.66
C ILE A 25 -4.98 -0.59 -4.41
N ALA A 26 -4.88 -0.59 -5.74
CA ALA A 26 -5.25 0.56 -6.55
C ALA A 26 -6.74 0.87 -6.43
N LEU A 27 -7.60 -0.16 -6.48
CA LEU A 27 -9.05 -0.01 -6.30
C LEU A 27 -9.39 0.59 -4.93
N LEU A 28 -8.73 0.15 -3.85
CA LEU A 28 -8.92 0.73 -2.52
C LEU A 28 -8.48 2.20 -2.44
N ILE A 29 -7.34 2.54 -3.05
CA ILE A 29 -6.84 3.91 -3.10
C ILE A 29 -7.81 4.82 -3.88
N GLU A 30 -8.28 4.38 -5.04
CA GLU A 30 -9.21 5.14 -5.89
C GLU A 30 -10.58 5.31 -5.22
N ALA A 31 -11.04 4.30 -4.47
CA ALA A 31 -12.25 4.37 -3.67
C ALA A 31 -12.09 5.22 -2.39
N GLY A 32 -10.89 5.71 -2.09
CA GLY A 32 -10.61 6.51 -0.89
C GLY A 32 -10.53 5.70 0.41
N HIS A 33 -10.43 4.37 0.34
CA HIS A 33 -10.28 3.48 1.49
C HIS A 33 -8.84 3.47 2.04
N ILE A 34 -8.39 4.63 2.50
CA ILE A 34 -7.05 4.86 3.03
C ILE A 34 -7.17 5.15 4.53
N LEU A 35 -6.53 4.33 5.36
CA LEU A 35 -6.45 4.57 6.82
C LEU A 35 -5.54 5.76 7.15
N GLY A 36 -4.45 5.90 6.38
CA GLY A 36 -3.55 7.04 6.52
C GLY A 36 -2.42 7.05 5.50
N ILE A 37 -1.71 8.18 5.46
CA ILE A 37 -0.51 8.39 4.65
C ILE A 37 0.60 8.90 5.57
N GLU A 38 1.77 8.28 5.53
CA GLU A 38 2.93 8.71 6.32
C GLU A 38 4.18 8.83 5.45
N THR A 39 5.17 9.61 5.90
CA THR A 39 6.49 9.65 5.28
C THR A 39 7.23 8.35 5.57
N ASN A 40 8.05 7.87 4.62
CA ASN A 40 8.92 6.74 4.90
C ASN A 40 10.23 7.23 5.53
N PRO A 41 10.49 6.98 6.83
CA PRO A 41 11.69 7.48 7.50
C PRO A 41 12.99 6.93 6.90
N GLY A 42 12.96 5.76 6.25
CA GLY A 42 14.13 5.19 5.57
C GLY A 42 14.38 5.73 4.17
N TYR A 43 13.41 6.42 3.56
CA TYR A 43 13.46 6.83 2.15
C TYR A 43 12.76 8.18 1.96
N PRO A 44 13.50 9.31 1.95
CA PRO A 44 12.92 10.66 2.00
C PRO A 44 12.01 11.02 0.81
N ASN A 45 12.24 10.40 -0.36
CA ASN A 45 11.42 10.61 -1.56
C ASN A 45 10.25 9.61 -1.67
N GLN A 46 9.93 8.92 -0.58
CA GLN A 46 8.92 7.87 -0.55
C GLN A 46 7.93 8.14 0.58
N LYS A 47 6.65 7.91 0.29
CA LYS A 47 5.57 7.88 1.27
C LYS A 47 5.03 6.46 1.37
N ILE A 48 4.20 6.22 2.37
CA ILE A 48 3.48 4.96 2.52
C ILE A 48 1.98 5.22 2.56
N TYR A 49 1.21 4.44 1.82
CA TYR A 49 -0.22 4.27 2.09
C TYR A 49 -0.38 3.21 3.16
N ILE A 50 -1.38 3.41 4.01
CA ILE A 50 -1.80 2.44 5.01
C ILE A 50 -3.25 2.10 4.69
N LEU A 51 -3.50 0.85 4.31
CA LEU A 51 -4.81 0.35 3.88
C LEU A 51 -5.27 -0.76 4.82
N GLU A 52 -6.58 -0.94 5.01
CA GLU A 52 -7.11 -2.16 5.64
C GLU A 52 -7.39 -3.20 4.56
N ILE A 53 -6.79 -4.38 4.68
CA ILE A 53 -7.12 -5.56 3.87
C ILE A 53 -7.23 -6.74 4.84
N ASN A 54 -8.36 -7.44 4.83
CA ASN A 54 -8.62 -8.60 5.71
C ASN A 54 -8.29 -8.32 7.19
N HIS A 55 -8.74 -7.18 7.72
CA HIS A 55 -8.50 -6.73 9.10
C HIS A 55 -7.03 -6.57 9.50
N TYR A 56 -6.13 -6.47 8.51
CA TYR A 56 -4.73 -6.13 8.71
C TYR A 56 -4.41 -4.80 8.03
N ALA A 57 -3.56 -4.01 8.68
CA ALA A 57 -3.00 -2.83 8.05
C ALA A 57 -1.92 -3.25 7.05
N ILE A 58 -2.14 -2.97 5.78
CA ILE A 58 -1.18 -3.19 4.70
C ILE A 58 -0.48 -1.88 4.37
N ILE A 59 0.84 -1.92 4.41
CA ILE A 59 1.72 -0.80 4.10
C ILE A 59 2.14 -0.91 2.64
N VAL A 60 1.87 0.15 1.88
CA VAL A 60 2.19 0.22 0.45
C VAL A 60 3.12 1.41 0.23
N PRO A 61 4.44 1.19 0.16
CA PRO A 61 5.36 2.26 -0.16
C PRO A 61 5.23 2.69 -1.62
N TYR A 62 5.26 4.01 -1.85
CA TYR A 62 5.11 4.60 -3.17
C TYR A 62 5.95 5.85 -3.36
N VAL A 63 6.31 6.10 -4.62
CA VAL A 63 6.92 7.37 -5.05
C VAL A 63 5.87 8.13 -5.84
N GLU A 64 5.75 9.42 -5.58
CA GLU A 64 4.76 10.29 -6.20
C GLU A 64 5.49 11.35 -7.04
N THR A 65 5.10 11.48 -8.30
CA THR A 65 5.53 12.54 -9.21
C THR A 65 4.37 13.51 -9.45
N GLU A 66 4.53 14.46 -10.36
CA GLU A 66 3.43 15.35 -10.77
C GLU A 66 2.28 14.60 -11.43
N THR A 67 2.57 13.50 -12.14
CA THR A 67 1.61 12.79 -13.01
C THR A 67 1.28 11.37 -12.55
N GLU A 68 2.19 10.71 -11.81
CA GLU A 68 2.03 9.30 -11.42
C GLU A 68 2.30 9.04 -9.93
N ILE A 69 1.70 7.97 -9.44
CA ILE A 69 1.99 7.34 -8.16
C ILE A 69 2.47 5.92 -8.46
N PHE A 70 3.75 5.66 -8.21
CA PHE A 70 4.38 4.37 -8.49
C PHE A 70 4.47 3.51 -7.22
N LEU A 71 3.69 2.42 -7.18
CA LEU A 71 3.64 1.48 -6.07
C LEU A 71 4.86 0.54 -6.11
N LYS A 72 5.59 0.45 -5.00
CA LYS A 72 6.86 -0.29 -4.93
C LYS A 72 6.68 -1.74 -4.45
N THR A 73 5.86 -1.94 -3.42
CA THR A 73 5.56 -3.24 -2.76
C THR A 73 4.35 -3.08 -1.84
N ALA A 74 3.92 -4.16 -1.19
CA ALA A 74 2.92 -4.11 -0.13
C ALA A 74 3.19 -5.18 0.94
N PHE A 75 3.01 -4.88 2.22
CA PHE A 75 3.23 -5.86 3.28
C PHE A 75 2.40 -5.56 4.54
N PRO A 76 2.00 -6.57 5.32
CA PRO A 76 1.25 -6.36 6.56
C PRO A 76 2.14 -5.70 7.62
N SER A 77 1.54 -4.84 8.44
CA SER A 77 2.23 -4.21 9.57
C SER A 77 1.44 -4.33 10.86
N ARG A 78 1.96 -5.14 11.78
CA ARG A 78 1.42 -5.28 13.15
C ARG A 78 1.36 -3.96 13.89
N LYS A 79 2.34 -3.08 13.68
CA LYS A 79 2.38 -1.73 14.30
C LYS A 79 1.13 -0.93 13.90
N PHE A 80 0.82 -0.90 12.60
CA PHE A 80 -0.32 -0.14 12.09
C PHE A 80 -1.65 -0.84 12.33
N THR A 81 -1.70 -2.18 12.29
CA THR A 81 -2.87 -2.95 12.71
C THR A 81 -3.29 -2.55 14.12
N LYS A 82 -2.35 -2.50 15.07
CA LYS A 82 -2.61 -2.03 16.43
C LYS A 82 -3.00 -0.55 16.49
N LYS A 83 -2.27 0.32 15.76
CA LYS A 83 -2.53 1.78 15.74
C LYS A 83 -3.96 2.10 15.32
N TYR A 84 -4.49 1.39 14.33
CA TYR A 84 -5.85 1.58 13.82
C TYR A 84 -6.90 0.66 14.46
N GLY A 85 -6.53 -0.10 15.51
CA GLY A 85 -7.48 -0.96 16.23
C GLY A 85 -8.03 -2.13 15.41
N LEU A 86 -7.33 -2.55 14.36
CA LEU A 86 -7.75 -3.66 13.51
C LEU A 86 -7.51 -4.99 14.24
N LYS A 87 -8.51 -5.86 14.28
CA LYS A 87 -8.39 -7.20 14.88
C LYS A 87 -7.72 -8.11 13.87
N GLY A 88 -6.39 -8.18 13.92
CA GLY A 88 -5.67 -9.28 13.29
C GLY A 88 -6.08 -10.56 13.99
N SER A 89 -6.90 -11.38 13.33
CA SER A 89 -7.28 -12.72 13.79
C SER A 89 -6.07 -13.55 14.19
#